data_AF-A0A8T2JD34-F1
#
_entry.id   AF-A0A8T2JD34-F1
#
_cell.length_a   1.000
_cell.length_b   1.000
_cell.length_c   1.000
_cell.angle_alpha   90.00
_cell.angle_beta   90.00
_cell.angle_gamma   90.00
#
_symmetry.space_group_name_H-M   'P 1'
#
loop_
_entity.id
_entity.type
_entity.pdbx_description
1 polymer ?
#
loop_
_entity_poly.entity_id
_entity_poly.type
_entity_poly.pdbx_seq_one_letter_code
_entity_poly.pdbx_strand_id
1 'polypeptide(L)'
;MRFRFCGDLDCPDWVLAEISTLSKISSIKLKLICVQILKKLLGEKIDYEKIIKFTSDARFDSGDIKATVAVLSFILSSAAKHNVSSDNLSSELQQLGLPREHAASLCRSYEENQNALQEVLRESSLRLTHLSSLSWRVDQILSSSIVQHVNEPLVHLNLNVTDGGCNTPVTMTVSSSKLRVLITEMKQALEMMNALD
;
A
#
# COMPACT_ATOMS: atom_id res chain seq x y z
N MET A 1 8.53 23.26 2.82
CA MET A 1 9.44 22.67 1.82
C MET A 1 8.83 21.33 1.43
N ARG A 2 8.61 21.10 0.14
CA ARG A 2 7.90 19.88 -0.32
C ARG A 2 8.82 18.68 -0.24
N PHE A 3 8.38 17.60 0.42
CA PHE A 3 9.14 16.38 0.57
C PHE A 3 8.52 15.25 -0.27
N ARG A 4 9.32 14.58 -1.11
CA ARG A 4 8.87 13.47 -1.94
C ARG A 4 8.48 12.25 -1.12
N PHE A 5 9.08 12.02 0.06
CA PHE A 5 8.62 10.96 0.97
C PHE A 5 7.18 11.20 1.50
N CYS A 6 6.69 12.44 1.45
CA CYS A 6 5.32 12.82 1.76
C CYS A 6 4.44 13.01 0.50
N GLY A 7 4.90 12.64 -0.70
CA GLY A 7 4.16 12.86 -1.94
C GLY A 7 4.09 14.33 -2.34
N ASP A 8 5.20 15.06 -2.20
CA ASP A 8 5.33 16.51 -2.45
C ASP A 8 4.51 17.40 -1.49
N LEU A 9 4.08 16.85 -0.36
CA LEU A 9 3.45 17.57 0.73
C LEU A 9 4.49 18.06 1.75
N ASP A 10 4.11 19.05 2.56
CA ASP A 10 4.91 19.47 3.70
C ASP A 10 4.91 18.37 4.78
N CYS A 11 6.06 18.20 5.44
CA CYS A 11 6.19 17.26 6.54
C CYS A 11 5.33 17.73 7.72
N PRO A 12 4.53 16.86 8.36
CA PRO A 12 3.67 17.28 9.45
C PRO A 12 4.46 17.75 10.68
N ASP A 13 3.97 18.80 11.36
CA ASP A 13 4.69 19.52 12.43
C ASP A 13 5.13 18.62 13.60
N TRP A 14 4.37 17.56 13.90
CA TRP A 14 4.73 16.60 14.94
C TRP A 14 5.99 15.79 14.59
N VAL A 15 6.23 15.52 13.30
CA VAL A 15 7.48 14.85 12.86
C VAL A 15 8.65 15.80 12.99
N LEU A 16 8.47 17.08 12.62
CA LEU A 16 9.50 18.11 12.72
C LEU A 16 9.96 18.33 14.17
N ALA A 17 9.02 18.36 15.13
CA ALA A 17 9.35 18.50 16.55
C ALA A 17 10.26 17.35 17.05
N GLU A 18 10.00 16.12 16.58
CA GLU A 18 10.66 14.89 17.02
C GLU A 18 11.94 14.56 16.23
N ILE A 19 12.22 15.25 15.12
CA ILE A 19 13.53 15.10 14.46
C ILE A 19 14.67 15.59 15.37
N SER A 20 14.39 16.59 16.20
CA SER A 20 15.35 17.09 17.20
C SER A 20 15.62 16.11 18.35
N THR A 21 14.69 15.18 18.63
CA THR A 21 14.89 14.12 19.62
C THR A 21 15.68 12.98 18.98
N LEU A 22 15.37 12.61 17.75
CA LEU A 22 16.12 11.62 16.95
C LEU A 22 17.62 11.94 16.83
N SER A 23 17.99 13.23 16.70
CA SER A 23 19.40 13.64 16.61
C SER A 23 20.20 13.47 17.91
N LYS A 24 19.54 13.23 19.05
CA LYS A 24 20.20 13.01 20.36
C LYS A 24 20.66 11.57 20.57
N ILE A 25 20.15 10.63 19.77
CA ILE A 25 20.49 9.20 19.83
C ILE A 25 21.71 8.94 18.92
N SER A 26 22.56 7.96 19.23
CA SER A 26 23.68 7.59 18.34
C SER A 26 23.22 6.88 17.07
N SER A 27 23.98 7.00 15.99
CA SER A 27 23.66 6.43 14.66
C SER A 27 23.47 4.90 14.71
N ILE A 28 24.26 4.23 15.55
CA ILE A 28 24.21 2.78 15.77
C ILE A 28 22.90 2.36 16.46
N LYS A 29 22.48 3.09 17.49
CA LYS A 29 21.23 2.80 18.22
C LYS A 29 20.01 3.09 17.37
N LEU A 30 20.05 4.18 16.60
CA LEU A 30 19.01 4.51 15.64
C LEU A 30 18.81 3.39 14.62
N LYS A 31 19.92 2.85 14.06
CA LYS A 31 19.88 1.71 13.15
C LYS A 31 19.20 0.49 13.79
N LEU A 32 19.55 0.15 15.03
CA LEU A 32 18.95 -0.98 15.75
C LEU A 32 17.44 -0.78 15.97
N ILE A 33 17.01 0.42 16.33
CA ILE A 33 15.59 0.76 16.48
C ILE A 33 14.87 0.62 15.13
N CYS A 34 15.47 1.10 14.04
CA CYS A 34 14.89 0.95 12.70
C CYS A 34 14.72 -0.50 12.29
N VAL A 35 15.68 -1.39 12.58
CA VAL A 35 15.52 -2.83 12.32
C VAL A 35 14.32 -3.40 13.09
N GLN A 36 14.10 -3.00 14.34
CA GLN A 36 12.93 -3.44 15.11
C GLN A 36 11.61 -2.87 14.55
N ILE A 37 11.62 -1.63 14.05
CA ILE A 37 10.44 -1.02 13.42
C ILE A 37 10.15 -1.64 12.06
N LEU A 38 11.17 -1.99 11.29
CA LEU A 38 11.01 -2.74 10.04
C LEU A 38 10.38 -4.10 10.32
N LYS A 39 10.84 -4.82 11.36
CA LYS A 39 10.21 -6.05 11.83
C LYS A 39 8.73 -5.84 12.21
N LYS A 40 8.41 -4.75 12.92
CA LYS A 40 7.01 -4.37 13.21
C LYS A 40 6.19 -4.24 11.93
N LEU A 41 6.72 -3.47 10.97
CA LEU A 41 6.02 -3.18 9.72
C LEU A 41 5.85 -4.43 8.86
N LEU A 42 6.75 -5.40 8.98
CA LEU A 42 6.66 -6.72 8.35
C LEU A 42 5.77 -7.72 9.13
N GLY A 43 5.11 -7.30 10.21
CA GLY A 43 4.19 -8.13 10.99
C GLY A 43 4.83 -9.01 12.06
N GLU A 44 6.14 -8.88 12.33
CA GLU A 44 6.80 -9.57 13.44
C GLU A 44 6.50 -8.89 14.78
N LYS A 45 6.47 -9.68 15.88
CA LYS A 45 6.31 -9.16 17.24
C LYS A 45 7.48 -8.26 17.60
N ILE A 46 7.17 -7.02 18.01
CA ILE A 46 8.17 -6.09 18.53
C ILE A 46 8.62 -6.53 19.91
N ASP A 47 9.92 -6.54 20.11
CA ASP A 47 10.52 -6.60 21.44
C ASP A 47 10.70 -5.18 22.00
N TYR A 48 9.63 -4.65 22.62
CA TYR A 48 9.63 -3.31 23.22
C TYR A 48 10.69 -3.19 24.33
N GLU A 49 11.06 -4.28 25.00
CA GLU A 49 12.11 -4.27 26.02
C GLU A 49 13.49 -3.96 25.42
N LYS A 50 13.77 -4.46 24.20
CA LYS A 50 15.01 -4.12 23.50
C LYS A 50 15.04 -2.65 23.09
N ILE A 51 13.91 -2.11 22.62
CA ILE A 51 13.82 -0.68 22.28
C ILE A 51 14.09 0.17 23.54
N ILE A 52 13.45 -0.15 24.68
CA ILE A 52 13.66 0.56 25.94
C ILE A 52 15.12 0.47 26.42
N LYS A 53 15.77 -0.69 26.27
CA LYS A 53 17.20 -0.87 26.60
C LYS A 53 18.14 -0.08 25.69
N PHE A 54 17.79 0.14 24.42
CA PHE A 54 18.60 0.96 23.52
C PHE A 54 18.42 2.46 23.75
N THR A 55 17.25 2.88 24.25
CA THR A 55 16.95 4.29 24.52
C THR A 55 17.24 4.73 25.96
N SER A 56 17.52 3.79 26.89
CA SER A 56 17.80 4.09 28.31
C SER A 56 19.01 5.01 28.51
N ASP A 57 20.02 4.89 27.66
CA ASP A 57 21.23 5.72 27.74
C ASP A 57 21.00 7.19 27.35
N ALA A 58 19.89 7.49 26.65
CA ALA A 58 19.62 8.81 26.09
C ALA A 58 18.61 9.63 26.93
N ARG A 59 18.21 9.14 28.10
CA ARG A 59 17.21 9.77 29.02
C ARG A 59 15.84 10.02 28.38
N PHE A 60 15.41 9.16 27.47
CA PHE A 60 14.08 9.25 26.86
C PHE A 60 13.02 8.77 27.85
N ASP A 61 11.93 9.53 27.97
CA ASP A 61 10.73 9.03 28.66
C ASP A 61 9.97 8.05 27.75
N SER A 62 9.03 7.30 28.32
CA SER A 62 8.12 6.42 27.60
C SER A 62 7.34 7.13 26.48
N GLY A 63 7.10 8.45 26.63
CA GLY A 63 6.54 9.31 25.59
C GLY A 63 7.48 9.48 24.40
N ASP A 64 8.73 9.86 24.65
CA ASP A 64 9.73 10.12 23.60
C ASP A 64 10.07 8.85 22.81
N ILE A 65 10.10 7.68 23.48
CA ILE A 65 10.31 6.39 22.82
C ILE A 65 9.18 6.09 21.83
N LYS A 66 7.92 6.31 22.23
CA LYS A 66 6.76 6.10 21.36
C LYS A 66 6.76 7.08 20.20
N ALA A 67 7.10 8.35 20.45
CA ALA A 67 7.21 9.37 19.43
C ALA A 67 8.29 9.02 18.40
N THR A 68 9.48 8.64 18.86
CA THR A 68 10.60 8.16 18.02
C THR A 68 10.18 6.98 17.14
N VAL A 69 9.50 5.99 17.72
CA VAL A 69 8.99 4.83 16.98
C VAL A 69 7.94 5.24 15.96
N ALA A 70 7.04 6.16 16.31
CA ALA A 70 5.99 6.65 15.41
C ALA A 70 6.59 7.42 14.23
N VAL A 71 7.55 8.32 14.47
CA VAL A 71 8.23 9.08 13.41
C VAL A 71 8.97 8.17 12.47
N LEU A 72 9.80 7.26 12.99
CA LEU A 72 10.56 6.33 12.14
C LEU A 72 9.64 5.39 11.35
N SER A 73 8.58 4.89 11.99
CA SER A 73 7.56 4.08 11.31
C SER A 73 6.87 4.88 10.21
N PHE A 74 6.55 6.15 10.46
CA PHE A 74 5.91 7.04 9.49
C PHE A 74 6.84 7.35 8.31
N ILE A 75 8.10 7.69 8.57
CA ILE A 75 9.11 7.95 7.53
C ILE A 75 9.28 6.72 6.64
N LEU A 76 9.53 5.54 7.23
CA LEU A 76 9.75 4.30 6.47
C LEU A 76 8.51 3.90 5.67
N SER A 77 7.32 4.00 6.26
CA SER A 77 6.07 3.67 5.56
C SER A 77 5.77 4.66 4.44
N SER A 78 6.02 5.96 4.65
CA SER A 78 5.74 7.00 3.66
C SER A 78 6.74 6.96 2.51
N ALA A 79 8.02 6.69 2.80
CA ALA A 79 9.04 6.44 1.78
C ALA A 79 8.68 5.21 0.92
N ALA A 80 8.27 4.11 1.56
CA ALA A 80 7.86 2.88 0.86
C ALA A 80 6.63 3.10 -0.03
N LYS A 81 5.62 3.84 0.46
CA LYS A 81 4.40 4.19 -0.29
C LYS A 81 4.69 5.00 -1.55
N HIS A 82 5.58 5.98 -1.47
CA HIS A 82 5.92 6.87 -2.60
C HIS A 82 7.09 6.37 -3.44
N ASN A 83 7.59 5.15 -3.17
CA ASN A 83 8.71 4.53 -3.87
C ASN A 83 9.93 5.46 -4.01
N VAL A 84 10.29 6.16 -2.93
CA VAL A 84 11.38 7.15 -2.94
C VAL A 84 12.74 6.44 -2.99
N SER A 85 13.67 6.96 -3.80
CA SER A 85 15.04 6.46 -3.88
C SER A 85 15.81 6.74 -2.59
N SER A 86 16.78 5.88 -2.26
CA SER A 86 17.62 6.02 -1.06
C SER A 86 18.40 7.35 -1.05
N ASP A 87 18.84 7.85 -2.20
CA ASP A 87 19.51 9.15 -2.34
C ASP A 87 18.58 10.33 -2.05
N ASN A 88 17.34 10.27 -2.55
CA ASN A 88 16.34 11.31 -2.27
C ASN A 88 15.94 11.30 -0.80
N LEU A 89 15.68 10.13 -0.21
CA LEU A 89 15.36 10.00 1.20
C LEU A 89 16.49 10.53 2.10
N SER A 90 17.75 10.22 1.76
CA SER A 90 18.92 10.71 2.50
C SER A 90 19.02 12.24 2.47
N SER A 91 18.76 12.85 1.32
CA SER A 91 18.78 14.30 1.14
C SER A 91 17.66 14.97 1.93
N GLU A 92 16.47 14.38 1.92
CA GLU A 92 15.29 14.89 2.65
C GLU A 92 15.47 14.78 4.16
N LEU A 93 16.00 13.66 4.66
CA LEU A 93 16.32 13.49 6.08
C LEU A 93 17.39 14.48 6.56
N GLN A 94 18.38 14.79 5.72
CA GLN A 94 19.38 15.82 6.03
C GLN A 94 18.78 17.23 6.07
N GLN A 95 17.85 17.55 5.15
CA GLN A 95 17.11 18.83 5.16
C GLN A 95 16.22 18.98 6.41
N LEU A 96 15.66 17.86 6.89
CA LEU A 96 14.88 17.80 8.12
C LEU A 96 15.73 18.04 9.38
N GLY A 97 17.06 17.94 9.29
CA GLY A 97 17.99 18.20 10.39
C GLY A 97 18.64 16.95 10.99
N LEU A 98 18.46 15.77 10.39
CA LEU A 98 19.20 14.57 10.82
C LEU A 98 20.67 14.66 10.35
N PRO A 99 21.64 14.30 11.21
CA PRO A 99 23.03 14.26 10.79
C PRO A 99 23.24 13.18 9.71
N ARG A 100 24.19 13.44 8.81
CA ARG A 100 24.45 12.61 7.60
C ARG A 100 24.68 11.13 7.90
N GLU A 101 25.28 10.80 9.03
CA GLU A 101 25.48 9.40 9.44
C GLU A 101 24.17 8.66 9.76
N HIS A 102 23.21 9.35 10.37
CA HIS A 102 21.89 8.78 10.69
C HIS A 102 21.09 8.55 9.42
N ALA A 103 21.05 9.55 8.54
CA ALA A 103 20.37 9.47 7.26
C ALA A 103 20.93 8.33 6.40
N ALA A 104 22.25 8.21 6.29
CA ALA A 104 22.90 7.12 5.53
C ALA A 104 22.60 5.73 6.11
N SER A 105 22.59 5.60 7.44
CA SER A 105 22.27 4.33 8.11
C SER A 105 20.81 3.92 7.92
N LEU A 106 19.90 4.89 7.98
CA LEU A 106 18.47 4.71 7.71
C LEU A 106 18.22 4.26 6.27
N CYS A 107 18.85 4.92 5.31
CA CYS A 107 18.65 4.64 3.88
C CYS A 107 19.11 3.23 3.51
N ARG A 108 20.24 2.76 4.05
CA ARG A 108 20.72 1.39 3.84
C ARG A 108 19.72 0.35 4.36
N SER A 109 19.22 0.54 5.59
CA SER A 109 18.22 -0.37 6.17
C SER A 109 16.87 -0.31 5.46
N TYR A 110 16.51 0.84 4.89
CA TYR A 110 15.33 0.98 4.04
C TYR A 110 15.49 0.25 2.71
N GLU A 111 16.60 0.44 2.00
CA GLU A 111 16.87 -0.17 0.68
C GLU A 111 16.82 -1.71 0.74
N GLU A 112 17.38 -2.30 1.80
CA GLU A 112 17.32 -3.76 2.03
C GLU A 112 15.89 -4.29 2.23
N ASN A 113 14.98 -3.47 2.79
CA ASN A 113 13.64 -3.90 3.20
C ASN A 113 12.51 -3.25 2.36
N GLN A 114 12.83 -2.42 1.38
CA GLN A 114 11.86 -1.66 0.59
C GLN A 114 10.88 -2.60 -0.13
N ASN A 115 11.38 -3.63 -0.80
CA ASN A 115 10.54 -4.59 -1.52
C ASN A 115 9.60 -5.33 -0.57
N ALA A 116 10.09 -5.77 0.59
CA ALA A 116 9.29 -6.48 1.58
C ALA A 116 8.22 -5.57 2.21
N LEU A 117 8.57 -4.31 2.52
CA LEU A 117 7.62 -3.30 2.98
C LEU A 117 6.57 -2.99 1.93
N GLN A 118 6.94 -2.87 0.65
CA GLN A 118 6.00 -2.62 -0.43
C GLN A 118 5.02 -3.78 -0.62
N GLU A 119 5.48 -5.03 -0.52
CA GLU A 119 4.59 -6.18 -0.57
C GLU A 119 3.60 -6.18 0.60
N VAL A 120 4.07 -5.96 1.83
CA VAL A 120 3.18 -5.87 3.00
C VAL A 120 2.22 -4.68 2.90
N LEU A 121 2.69 -3.53 2.41
CA LEU A 121 1.84 -2.37 2.14
C LEU A 121 0.86 -2.65 1.00
N ARG A 122 1.21 -3.46 0.00
CA ARG A 122 0.33 -3.87 -1.11
C ARG A 122 -0.72 -4.88 -0.66
N GLU A 123 -0.41 -5.70 0.32
CA GLU A 123 -1.35 -6.63 0.97
C GLU A 123 -2.28 -5.90 1.95
N SER A 124 -1.78 -4.89 2.68
CA SER A 124 -2.54 -4.11 3.66
C SER A 124 -3.23 -2.87 3.09
N SER A 125 -2.86 -2.43 1.89
CA SER A 125 -3.57 -1.39 1.15
C SER A 125 -4.95 -1.91 0.78
N LEU A 126 -5.96 -1.06 0.92
CA LEU A 126 -7.34 -1.36 0.55
C LEU A 126 -7.38 -1.70 -0.94
N ARG A 127 -7.34 -2.99 -1.28
CA ARG A 127 -7.59 -3.44 -2.65
C ARG A 127 -9.01 -3.05 -2.99
N LEU A 128 -9.17 -2.17 -3.98
CA LEU A 128 -10.46 -2.08 -4.64
C LEU A 128 -10.84 -3.48 -5.14
N THR A 129 -12.13 -3.75 -5.11
CA THR A 129 -12.68 -4.95 -5.75
C THR A 129 -12.19 -4.99 -7.19
N HIS A 130 -11.45 -6.04 -7.53
CA HIS A 130 -10.93 -6.22 -8.87
C HIS A 130 -11.43 -7.53 -9.44
N LEU A 131 -11.65 -7.52 -10.75
CA LEU A 131 -12.05 -8.71 -11.48
C LEU A 131 -10.82 -9.61 -11.69
N SER A 132 -10.82 -10.81 -11.11
CA SER A 132 -9.71 -11.75 -11.24
C SER A 132 -9.82 -12.61 -12.51
N SER A 133 -11.04 -13.01 -12.88
CA SER A 133 -11.27 -13.78 -14.10
C SER A 133 -12.72 -13.65 -14.58
N LEU A 134 -12.90 -13.82 -15.88
CA LEU A 134 -14.19 -13.86 -16.56
C LEU A 134 -14.29 -15.18 -17.31
N SER A 135 -15.32 -15.96 -17.00
CA SER A 135 -15.72 -17.15 -17.76
C SER A 135 -17.08 -16.91 -18.39
N TRP A 136 -17.26 -17.29 -19.65
CA TRP A 136 -18.54 -17.15 -20.33
C TRP A 136 -18.95 -18.45 -21.01
N ARG A 137 -20.26 -18.68 -21.10
CA ARG A 137 -20.86 -19.77 -21.89
C ARG A 137 -22.11 -19.27 -22.59
N VAL A 138 -22.40 -19.83 -23.75
CA VAL A 138 -23.61 -19.51 -24.52
C VAL A 138 -24.50 -20.73 -24.53
N ASP A 139 -25.68 -20.60 -23.93
CA ASP A 139 -26.70 -21.64 -23.90
C ASP A 139 -27.82 -21.24 -24.88
N GLN A 140 -28.27 -22.19 -25.70
CA GLN A 140 -29.45 -22.01 -26.56
C GLN A 140 -30.60 -22.84 -26.02
N ILE A 141 -31.75 -22.21 -25.78
CA ILE A 141 -32.94 -22.93 -25.33
C ILE A 141 -33.65 -23.48 -26.58
N LEU A 142 -33.48 -24.77 -26.87
CA LEU A 142 -34.03 -25.37 -28.09
C LEU A 142 -35.57 -25.47 -28.07
N SER A 143 -36.19 -25.59 -26.90
CA SER A 143 -37.66 -25.65 -26.74
C SER A 143 -38.07 -25.27 -25.32
N SER A 144 -39.23 -24.60 -25.17
CA SER A 144 -39.87 -24.33 -23.89
C SER A 144 -41.23 -25.00 -23.83
N SER A 145 -41.72 -25.34 -22.65
CA SER A 145 -43.04 -25.96 -22.44
C SER A 145 -44.21 -25.08 -22.91
N ILE A 146 -43.97 -23.79 -23.18
CA ILE A 146 -44.97 -22.79 -23.55
C ILE A 146 -44.81 -22.33 -25.01
N VAL A 147 -43.62 -22.49 -25.63
CA VAL A 147 -43.32 -21.98 -26.97
C VAL A 147 -42.43 -22.99 -27.72
N GLN A 148 -42.89 -23.43 -28.90
CA GLN A 148 -42.25 -24.51 -29.68
C GLN A 148 -40.88 -24.16 -30.28
N HIS A 149 -40.53 -22.88 -30.45
CA HIS A 149 -39.22 -22.45 -30.95
C HIS A 149 -38.80 -21.15 -30.27
N VAL A 150 -37.92 -21.22 -29.26
CA VAL A 150 -37.30 -20.03 -28.64
C VAL A 150 -35.82 -20.03 -29.02
N ASN A 151 -35.50 -19.75 -30.29
CA ASN A 151 -34.12 -19.75 -30.77
C ASN A 151 -33.35 -18.49 -30.32
N GLU A 152 -33.37 -18.18 -29.02
CA GLU A 152 -32.68 -17.04 -28.43
C GLU A 152 -31.41 -17.50 -27.70
N PRO A 153 -30.22 -17.03 -28.12
CA PRO A 153 -28.98 -17.32 -27.41
C PRO A 153 -28.91 -16.54 -26.10
N LEU A 154 -28.73 -17.26 -25.00
CA LEU A 154 -28.49 -16.73 -23.65
C LEU A 154 -27.01 -16.86 -23.32
N VAL A 155 -26.40 -15.75 -22.89
CA VAL A 155 -25.00 -15.71 -22.50
C VAL A 155 -24.92 -15.72 -20.98
N HIS A 156 -24.31 -16.75 -20.42
CA HIS A 156 -23.98 -16.77 -19.01
C HIS A 156 -22.56 -16.24 -18.81
N LEU A 157 -22.43 -15.25 -17.96
CA LEU A 157 -21.17 -14.63 -17.56
C LEU A 157 -20.92 -15.01 -16.09
N ASN A 158 -19.72 -15.49 -15.79
CA ASN A 158 -19.24 -15.74 -14.46
C ASN A 158 -17.99 -14.88 -14.21
N LEU A 159 -18.17 -13.86 -13.38
CA LEU A 159 -17.19 -12.85 -13.02
C LEU A 159 -16.63 -13.21 -11.65
N ASN A 160 -15.38 -13.63 -11.57
CA ASN A 160 -14.73 -13.83 -10.29
C ASN A 160 -14.20 -12.47 -9.80
N VAL A 161 -14.78 -11.96 -8.71
CA VAL A 161 -14.39 -10.67 -8.12
C VAL A 161 -13.65 -10.94 -6.82
N THR A 162 -12.44 -10.40 -6.71
CA THR A 162 -11.64 -10.50 -5.49
C THR A 162 -11.81 -9.23 -4.66
N ASP A 163 -12.40 -9.40 -3.48
CA ASP A 163 -12.61 -8.34 -2.48
C ASP A 163 -11.85 -8.70 -1.20
N GLY A 164 -10.85 -7.89 -0.82
CA GLY A 164 -10.13 -8.06 0.45
C GLY A 164 -9.53 -9.46 0.72
N GLY A 165 -9.26 -10.25 -0.34
CA GLY A 165 -8.75 -11.63 -0.23
C GLY A 165 -9.82 -12.72 -0.34
N CYS A 166 -11.11 -12.37 -0.38
CA CYS A 166 -12.21 -13.30 -0.67
C CYS A 166 -12.58 -13.24 -2.16
N ASN A 167 -12.61 -14.40 -2.82
CA ASN A 167 -13.01 -14.50 -4.23
C ASN A 167 -14.50 -14.87 -4.31
N THR A 168 -15.33 -13.93 -4.75
CA THR A 168 -16.78 -14.11 -4.91
C THR A 168 -17.14 -14.24 -6.39
N PRO A 169 -17.73 -15.37 -6.82
CA PRO A 169 -18.19 -15.52 -8.20
C PRO A 169 -19.55 -14.82 -8.37
N VAL A 170 -19.60 -13.81 -9.22
CA VAL A 170 -20.83 -13.15 -9.67
C VAL A 170 -21.25 -13.76 -11.00
N THR A 171 -22.30 -14.60 -10.95
CA THR A 171 -22.86 -15.22 -12.15
C THR A 171 -24.11 -14.46 -12.60
N MET A 172 -24.16 -14.07 -13.88
CA MET A 172 -25.31 -13.40 -14.47
C MET A 172 -25.62 -13.98 -15.86
N THR A 173 -26.90 -13.95 -16.22
CA THR A 173 -27.38 -14.39 -17.53
C THR A 173 -27.85 -13.18 -18.33
N VAL A 174 -27.37 -13.03 -19.55
CA VAL A 174 -27.54 -11.83 -20.39
C VAL A 174 -28.02 -12.25 -21.77
N SER A 175 -29.02 -11.55 -22.30
CA SER A 175 -29.45 -11.72 -23.69
C SER A 175 -28.46 -11.07 -24.67
N SER A 176 -28.48 -11.48 -25.95
CA SER A 176 -27.61 -10.89 -26.97
C SER A 176 -27.73 -9.35 -27.07
N SER A 177 -28.95 -8.81 -26.94
CA SER A 177 -29.19 -7.37 -26.97
C SER A 177 -28.56 -6.64 -25.78
N LYS A 178 -28.74 -7.17 -24.57
CA LYS A 178 -28.17 -6.58 -23.35
C LYS A 178 -26.65 -6.69 -23.30
N LEU A 179 -26.07 -7.76 -23.86
CA LEU A 179 -24.63 -7.92 -23.94
C LEU A 179 -23.98 -6.86 -24.83
N ARG A 180 -24.62 -6.51 -25.96
CA ARG A 180 -24.12 -5.43 -26.84
C ARG A 180 -24.12 -4.09 -26.11
N VAL A 181 -25.18 -3.78 -25.37
CA VAL A 181 -25.25 -2.56 -24.55
C VAL A 181 -24.12 -2.55 -23.52
N LEU A 182 -23.94 -3.65 -22.78
CA LEU A 182 -22.86 -3.76 -21.78
C LEU A 182 -21.47 -3.50 -22.40
N ILE A 183 -21.18 -4.07 -23.57
CA ILE A 183 -19.91 -3.85 -24.27
C ILE A 183 -19.74 -2.39 -24.69
N THR A 184 -20.79 -1.74 -25.18
CA THR A 184 -20.73 -0.32 -25.57
C THR A 184 -20.46 0.57 -24.37
N GLU A 185 -21.16 0.37 -23.26
CA GLU A 185 -20.95 1.14 -22.02
C GLU A 185 -19.54 0.95 -21.46
N MET A 186 -19.02 -0.29 -21.47
CA MET A 186 -17.64 -0.55 -21.03
C MET A 186 -16.59 0.13 -21.91
N LYS A 187 -16.82 0.20 -23.23
CA LYS A 187 -15.94 0.94 -24.15
C LYS A 187 -15.97 2.45 -23.87
N GLN A 188 -17.16 3.00 -23.62
CA GLN A 188 -17.30 4.41 -23.28
C GLN A 188 -16.60 4.74 -21.94
N ALA A 189 -16.74 3.88 -20.93
CA ALA A 189 -16.03 4.05 -19.67
C ALA A 189 -14.50 4.01 -19.85
N LEU A 190 -14.00 3.13 -20.73
CA LEU A 190 -12.57 3.06 -21.07
C LEU A 190 -12.08 4.34 -21.75
N GLU A 191 -12.84 4.89 -22.69
CA GLU A 191 -12.51 6.18 -23.34
C GLU A 191 -12.46 7.32 -22.34
N MET A 192 -13.41 7.37 -21.39
CA MET A 192 -13.41 8.39 -20.33
C MET A 192 -12.20 8.27 -19.40
N MET A 193 -11.79 7.04 -19.03
CA MET A 193 -10.60 6.82 -18.21
C MET A 193 -9.32 7.26 -18.94
N ASN A 194 -9.17 6.89 -20.22
CA ASN A 194 -8.00 7.27 -21.01
C ASN A 194 -7.91 8.78 -21.29
N ALA A 195 -9.02 9.51 -21.22
CA ALA A 195 -9.04 10.98 -21.38
C ALA A 195 -8.65 11.74 -20.10
N LEU A 196 -8.56 11.05 -18.96
CA LEU A 196 -8.17 11.61 -17.66
C LEU A 196 -6.66 11.42 -17.36
N ASP A 197 -6.00 10.52 -18.09
CA ASP A 197 -4.53 10.35 -18.11
C ASP A 197 -3.87 11.34 -19.08
#